data_AF-A0A6L7MZR0-F1
#
_entry.id   AF-A0A6L7MZR0-F1
#
_cell.length_a   1.000
_cell.length_b   1.000
_cell.length_c   1.000
_cell.angle_alpha   90.00
_cell.angle_beta   90.00
_cell.angle_gamma   90.00
#
_symmetry.space_group_name_H-M   'P 1'
#
loop_
_entity.id
_entity.type
_entity.pdbx_description
1 polymer ?
#
loop_
_entity_poly.entity_id
_entity_poly.type
_entity_poly.pdbx_seq_one_letter_code
_entity_poly.pdbx_strand_id
1 'polypeptide(L)'
;MIVVIKWSIQPDRIGDFREFWAQEAQVQDRLGLIAEFLSEVGSKEDYPYITWTLDDQAAEPSQMYVNVGIWTDPDAFRDQIARYFNDDGPIRDFEAARRVRTVLMPKWWRIGDASLPAADSTGVL
;
A
#
# COMPACT_ATOMS: atom_id res chain seq x y z
N MET A 1 -2.56 10.00 10.80
CA MET A 1 -1.99 8.64 10.89
C MET A 1 -1.45 8.23 9.52
N ILE A 2 -0.40 7.43 9.47
CA ILE A 2 0.09 6.82 8.22
C ILE A 2 0.00 5.29 8.37
N VAL A 3 -0.51 4.62 7.35
CA VAL A 3 -0.52 3.15 7.25
C VAL A 3 0.39 2.76 6.10
N VAL A 4 1.20 1.73 6.31
CA VAL A 4 2.05 1.15 5.27
C VAL A 4 1.70 -0.32 5.17
N ILE A 5 1.28 -0.76 3.98
CA ILE A 5 0.94 -2.15 3.66
C ILE A 5 1.92 -2.64 2.60
N LYS A 6 2.65 -3.71 2.91
CA LYS A 6 3.53 -4.39 1.97
C LYS A 6 2.77 -5.55 1.33
N TRP A 7 2.71 -5.54 0.01
CA TRP A 7 2.18 -6.60 -0.83
C TRP A 7 3.32 -7.34 -1.52
N SER A 8 3.30 -8.68 -1.45
CA SER A 8 4.19 -9.55 -2.22
C SER A 8 3.37 -10.28 -3.26
N ILE A 9 3.61 -9.98 -4.53
CA ILE A 9 2.74 -10.38 -5.65
C ILE A 9 3.49 -11.37 -6.55
N GLN A 10 2.80 -12.41 -7.03
CA GLN A 10 3.35 -13.35 -7.99
C GLN A 10 3.65 -12.61 -9.31
N PRO A 11 4.85 -12.76 -9.92
CA PRO A 11 5.25 -11.94 -11.08
C PRO A 11 4.30 -12.04 -12.29
N ASP A 12 3.69 -13.20 -12.50
CA ASP A 12 2.74 -13.48 -13.58
C ASP A 12 1.30 -13.02 -13.27
N ARG A 13 1.03 -12.53 -12.05
CA ARG A 13 -0.30 -12.12 -11.56
C ARG A 13 -0.39 -10.63 -11.20
N ILE A 14 0.58 -9.83 -11.61
CA ILE A 14 0.61 -8.37 -11.36
C ILE A 14 -0.64 -7.68 -11.93
N GLY A 15 -1.13 -8.14 -13.08
CA GLY A 15 -2.36 -7.60 -13.70
C GLY A 15 -3.57 -7.73 -12.77
N ASP A 16 -3.84 -8.94 -12.32
CA ASP A 16 -4.93 -9.26 -11.39
C ASP A 16 -4.84 -8.45 -10.09
N PHE A 17 -3.62 -8.29 -9.54
CA PHE A 17 -3.41 -7.47 -8.36
C PHE A 17 -3.76 -6.00 -8.60
N ARG A 18 -3.32 -5.42 -9.72
CA ARG A 18 -3.60 -4.01 -10.05
C ARG A 18 -5.09 -3.78 -10.29
N GLU A 19 -5.76 -4.71 -10.98
CA GLU A 19 -7.22 -4.67 -11.16
C GLU A 19 -7.95 -4.75 -9.83
N PHE A 20 -7.59 -5.73 -8.98
CA PHE A 20 -8.13 -5.87 -7.64
C PHE A 20 -7.95 -4.59 -6.82
N TRP A 21 -6.74 -4.02 -6.80
CA TRP A 21 -6.46 -2.83 -6.01
C TRP A 21 -7.25 -1.61 -6.51
N ALA A 22 -7.32 -1.41 -7.83
CA ALA A 22 -8.01 -0.26 -8.41
C ALA A 22 -9.55 -0.35 -8.39
N GLN A 23 -10.11 -1.56 -8.45
CA GLN A 23 -11.54 -1.75 -8.65
C GLN A 23 -12.26 -2.42 -7.48
N GLU A 24 -11.60 -3.29 -6.72
CA GLU A 24 -12.24 -4.04 -5.63
C GLU A 24 -11.87 -3.50 -4.25
N ALA A 25 -10.59 -3.17 -4.04
CA ALA A 25 -10.07 -2.68 -2.76
C ALA A 25 -10.35 -1.19 -2.51
N GLN A 26 -11.46 -0.67 -3.04
CA GLN A 26 -11.78 0.74 -3.05
C GLN A 26 -12.15 1.28 -1.66
N VAL A 27 -11.72 2.51 -1.40
CA VAL A 27 -12.17 3.31 -0.27
C VAL A 27 -13.49 3.98 -0.64
N GLN A 28 -14.61 3.33 -0.30
CA GLN A 28 -15.95 3.74 -0.74
C GLN A 28 -16.41 5.05 -0.08
N ASP A 29 -16.32 5.13 1.24
CA ASP A 29 -16.41 6.39 1.97
C ASP A 29 -14.99 6.88 2.15
N ARG A 30 -14.62 8.05 1.63
CA ARG A 30 -13.27 8.62 1.74
C ARG A 30 -13.18 9.66 2.86
N LEU A 31 -14.20 9.76 3.72
CA LEU A 31 -14.19 10.69 4.84
C LEU A 31 -13.02 10.37 5.78
N GLY A 32 -12.05 11.29 5.88
CA GLY A 32 -10.85 11.08 6.70
C GLY A 32 -9.68 10.43 5.96
N LEU A 33 -9.84 9.98 4.72
CA LEU A 33 -8.71 9.69 3.83
C LEU A 33 -8.11 11.02 3.35
N ILE A 34 -6.82 11.21 3.60
CA ILE A 34 -6.07 12.37 3.11
C ILE A 34 -5.45 12.06 1.75
N ALA A 35 -4.81 10.89 1.63
CA ALA A 35 -4.30 10.37 0.36
C ALA A 35 -3.94 8.88 0.48
N GLU A 36 -3.96 8.18 -0.64
CA GLU A 36 -3.47 6.81 -0.75
C GLU A 36 -2.61 6.64 -2.00
N PHE A 37 -1.52 5.90 -1.86
CA PHE A 37 -0.60 5.60 -2.96
C PHE A 37 -0.31 4.11 -2.99
N LEU A 38 -0.23 3.54 -4.19
CA LEU A 38 0.34 2.23 -4.44
C LEU A 38 1.61 2.42 -5.26
N SER A 39 2.74 1.97 -4.70
CA SER A 39 4.06 2.21 -5.28
C SER A 39 4.79 0.89 -5.51
N GLU A 40 5.47 0.78 -6.65
CA GLU A 40 6.54 -0.21 -6.82
C GLU A 40 7.72 0.16 -5.91
N VAL A 41 8.46 -0.86 -5.46
CA VAL A 41 9.66 -0.65 -4.65
C VAL A 41 10.84 -0.41 -5.58
N GLY A 42 11.53 0.73 -5.41
CA GLY A 42 12.74 1.03 -6.18
C GLY A 42 13.89 0.08 -5.86
N SER A 43 14.80 -0.09 -6.82
CA SER A 43 15.99 -0.93 -6.67
C SER A 43 17.19 -0.12 -6.17
N LYS A 44 18.19 -0.79 -5.58
CA LYS A 44 19.43 -0.13 -5.17
C LYS A 44 20.29 0.25 -6.38
N GLU A 45 20.13 -0.45 -7.50
CA GLU A 45 20.73 -0.11 -8.78
C GLU A 45 20.25 1.27 -9.27
N ASP A 46 18.94 1.53 -9.20
CA ASP A 46 18.35 2.81 -9.62
C ASP A 46 18.53 3.91 -8.57
N TYR A 47 18.54 3.53 -7.29
CA TYR A 47 18.62 4.45 -6.15
C TYR A 47 19.69 3.99 -5.15
N PRO A 48 20.97 4.35 -5.36
CA PRO A 48 22.09 3.86 -4.53
C PRO A 48 22.03 4.23 -3.05
N TYR A 49 21.18 5.21 -2.68
CA TYR A 49 20.94 5.64 -1.30
C TYR A 49 19.90 4.78 -0.56
N ILE A 50 19.32 3.75 -1.19
CA ILE A 50 18.52 2.74 -0.49
C ILE A 50 19.45 1.92 0.42
N THR A 51 19.26 2.08 1.72
CA THR A 51 19.98 1.34 2.78
C THR A 51 19.12 0.27 3.44
N TRP A 52 17.82 0.30 3.18
CA TRP A 52 16.86 -0.66 3.71
C TRP A 52 15.98 -1.17 2.56
N THR A 53 16.13 -2.45 2.27
CA THR A 53 15.32 -3.16 1.28
C THR A 53 14.08 -3.74 1.94
N LEU A 54 12.96 -3.71 1.22
CA LEU A 54 11.71 -4.33 1.68
C LEU A 54 11.62 -5.82 1.31
N ASP A 55 12.63 -6.31 0.58
CA ASP A 55 12.72 -7.60 -0.11
C ASP A 55 13.10 -8.79 0.80
N ASP A 56 13.45 -8.51 2.05
CA ASP A 56 14.29 -9.41 2.85
C ASP A 56 13.63 -10.73 3.32
N GLN A 57 12.40 -11.07 2.88
CA GLN A 57 11.63 -12.20 3.42
C GLN A 57 10.77 -13.01 2.44
N ALA A 58 10.81 -12.75 1.13
CA ALA A 58 10.05 -13.61 0.22
C ALA A 58 10.78 -14.94 0.01
N ALA A 59 10.13 -16.06 0.37
CA ALA A 59 10.67 -17.41 0.12
C ALA A 59 10.70 -17.77 -1.37
N GLU A 60 9.94 -17.04 -2.18
CA GLU A 60 9.76 -17.23 -3.62
C GLU A 60 9.95 -15.90 -4.36
N PRO A 61 10.32 -15.92 -5.66
CA PRO A 61 10.38 -14.72 -6.48
C PRO A 61 9.04 -13.96 -6.48
N SER A 62 9.04 -12.69 -6.10
CA SER A 62 7.83 -11.87 -6.05
C SER A 62 8.11 -10.42 -6.43
N GLN A 63 7.11 -9.74 -7.01
CA GLN A 63 7.13 -8.30 -7.19
C GLN A 63 6.51 -7.62 -5.98
N MET A 64 7.21 -6.68 -5.37
CA MET A 64 6.72 -5.96 -4.21
C MET A 64 6.04 -4.65 -4.58
N TYR A 65 4.93 -4.39 -3.88
CA TYR A 65 4.26 -3.11 -3.88
C TYR A 65 4.06 -2.62 -2.44
N VAL A 66 4.17 -1.31 -2.25
CA VAL A 66 3.88 -0.65 -0.98
C VAL A 66 2.69 0.26 -1.16
N ASN A 67 1.64 -0.01 -0.41
CA ASN A 67 0.49 0.84 -0.31
C ASN A 67 0.61 1.74 0.93
N VAL A 68 0.66 3.05 0.72
CA VAL A 68 0.77 4.05 1.78
C VAL A 68 -0.54 4.83 1.85
N GLY A 69 -1.25 4.70 2.98
CA GLY A 69 -2.45 5.47 3.28
C GLY A 69 -2.19 6.54 4.33
N ILE A 70 -2.65 7.76 4.09
CA ILE A 70 -2.60 8.88 5.02
C ILE A 70 -4.03 9.18 5.46
N TRP A 71 -4.25 9.13 6.76
CA TRP A 71 -5.58 9.15 7.38
C TRP A 71 -5.65 10.20 8.48
N THR A 72 -6.82 10.77 8.74
CA THR A 72 -7.04 11.68 9.88
C THR A 72 -6.78 10.97 11.20
N ASP A 73 -7.27 9.75 11.35
CA ASP A 73 -7.22 8.98 12.58
C ASP A 73 -7.30 7.46 12.31
N PRO A 74 -6.99 6.62 13.32
CA PRO A 74 -7.03 5.16 13.17
C PRO A 74 -8.41 4.57 12.92
N ASP A 75 -9.46 5.18 13.44
CA ASP A 75 -10.82 4.64 13.32
C ASP A 75 -11.35 4.81 11.91
N ALA A 76 -11.10 5.95 11.26
CA ALA A 76 -11.43 6.17 9.84
C ALA A 76 -10.82 5.10 8.93
N PHE A 77 -9.53 4.77 9.12
CA PHE A 77 -8.87 3.70 8.38
C PHE A 77 -9.51 2.33 8.64
N ARG A 78 -9.72 2.00 9.92
CA ARG A 78 -10.29 0.70 10.30
C ARG A 78 -11.68 0.54 9.69
N ASP A 79 -12.55 1.53 9.85
CA ASP A 79 -13.95 1.40 9.45
C ASP A 79 -14.13 1.28 7.94
N GLN A 80 -13.21 1.85 7.14
CA GLN A 80 -13.29 1.83 5.68
C GLN A 80 -12.53 0.66 5.03
N ILE A 81 -11.41 0.24 5.62
CA ILE A 81 -10.49 -0.74 5.01
C ILE A 81 -10.58 -2.11 5.68
N ALA A 82 -11.01 -2.23 6.95
CA ALA A 82 -10.91 -3.49 7.70
C ALA A 82 -11.69 -4.65 7.05
N ARG A 83 -12.75 -4.35 6.28
CA ARG A 83 -13.48 -5.35 5.48
C ARG A 83 -12.61 -6.09 4.46
N TYR A 84 -11.51 -5.46 4.03
CA TYR A 84 -10.55 -6.06 3.12
C TYR A 84 -9.48 -6.83 3.86
N PHE A 85 -9.36 -6.74 5.19
CA PHE A 85 -8.39 -7.53 5.94
C PHE A 85 -8.70 -9.01 5.79
N ASN A 86 -7.64 -9.77 5.57
CA ASN A 86 -7.72 -11.21 5.34
C ASN A 86 -6.57 -11.85 6.10
N ASP A 87 -6.48 -11.56 7.39
CA ASP A 87 -5.35 -11.98 8.22
C ASP A 87 -5.47 -13.46 8.58
N ASP A 88 -6.70 -13.93 8.81
CA ASP A 88 -7.00 -15.29 9.25
C ASP A 88 -7.45 -16.24 8.12
N GLY A 89 -7.72 -15.72 6.92
CA GLY A 89 -8.14 -16.52 5.76
C GLY A 89 -6.98 -17.00 4.88
N PRO A 90 -7.23 -17.74 3.79
CA PRO A 90 -6.19 -18.07 2.80
C PRO A 90 -5.65 -16.80 2.13
N ILE A 91 -4.37 -16.74 1.76
CA ILE A 91 -3.87 -15.63 0.90
C ILE A 91 -4.58 -15.65 -0.46
N ARG A 92 -4.64 -14.51 -1.13
CA ARG A 92 -5.25 -14.42 -2.47
C ARG A 92 -4.35 -15.07 -3.51
N ASP A 93 -4.94 -15.53 -4.61
CA ASP A 93 -4.21 -16.28 -5.65
C ASP A 93 -3.12 -15.48 -6.36
N PHE A 94 -3.17 -14.15 -6.32
CA PHE A 94 -2.11 -13.27 -6.85
C PHE A 94 -1.02 -12.95 -5.82
N GLU A 95 -1.24 -13.24 -4.53
CA GLU A 95 -0.27 -12.99 -3.46
C GLU A 95 0.77 -14.12 -3.47
N ALA A 96 2.06 -13.76 -3.48
CA ALA A 96 3.17 -14.70 -3.28
C ALA A 96 3.43 -14.95 -1.78
N ALA A 97 3.09 -13.98 -0.94
CA ALA A 97 3.13 -14.10 0.51
C ALA A 97 2.04 -13.23 1.15
N ARG A 98 1.72 -13.54 2.42
CA ARG A 98 0.76 -12.74 3.21
C ARG A 98 1.20 -11.28 3.25
N ARG A 99 0.30 -10.37 2.86
CA ARG A 99 0.55 -8.94 3.05
C ARG A 99 0.71 -8.59 4.54
N VAL A 100 1.63 -7.70 4.82
CA VAL A 100 1.90 -7.22 6.18
C VAL A 100 1.66 -5.72 6.25
N ARG A 101 1.25 -5.22 7.41
CA ARG A 101 0.97 -3.79 7.59
C ARG A 101 1.52 -3.26 8.90
N THR A 102 1.87 -1.98 8.89
CA THR A 102 2.24 -1.23 10.10
C THR A 102 1.53 0.12 10.12
N VAL A 103 1.37 0.66 11.32
CA VAL A 103 0.72 1.94 11.57
C VAL A 103 1.74 2.88 12.22
N LEU A 104 1.88 4.05 11.63
CA LEU A 104 2.75 5.11 12.11
C LEU A 104 1.90 6.29 12.58
N MET A 105 2.25 6.82 13.74
CA MET A 105 1.61 7.99 14.34
C MET A 105 2.63 9.12 14.40
N PRO A 106 2.71 9.99 13.36
CA PRO A 106 3.65 11.10 13.34
C PRO A 106 3.54 11.94 14.62
N LYS A 107 4.67 12.17 15.27
CA LYS A 107 4.75 13.01 16.50
C LYS A 107 5.40 14.36 16.24
N TRP A 108 6.28 14.42 15.25
CA TRP A 108 6.94 15.62 14.77
C TRP A 108 7.01 15.56 13.25
N TRP A 109 6.71 16.65 12.56
CA TRP A 109 6.68 16.71 11.11
C TRP A 109 7.21 18.04 10.58
N ARG A 110 7.58 18.02 9.30
CA ARG A 110 7.86 19.21 8.49
C ARG A 110 6.91 19.20 7.30
N ILE A 111 6.55 20.38 6.82
CA ILE A 111 5.79 20.56 5.58
C ILE A 111 6.75 21.01 4.48
N GLY A 112 6.56 20.49 3.27
CA GLY A 112 7.26 20.96 2.07
C GLY A 112 6.40 21.94 1.27
N ASP A 113 7.00 22.58 0.28
CA ASP A 113 6.29 23.52 -0.61
C ASP A 113 5.44 22.81 -1.68
N ALA A 114 5.77 21.55 -2.00
CA ALA A 114 4.99 20.73 -2.92
C ALA A 114 3.76 20.13 -2.21
N SER A 115 2.61 20.18 -2.88
CA SER A 115 1.35 19.58 -2.41
C SER A 115 1.20 18.13 -2.88
N LEU A 116 0.32 17.39 -2.20
CA LEU A 116 -0.16 16.09 -2.71
C LEU A 116 -0.90 16.28 -4.05
N PRO A 117 -0.97 15.24 -4.90
CA PRO A 117 -1.81 15.28 -6.11
C PRO A 117 -3.25 15.67 -5.79
N ALA A 118 -3.86 16.48 -6.67
CA ALA A 118 -5.20 17.04 -6.45
C ALA A 118 -6.34 16.15 -6.98
N ALA A 119 -6.02 15.04 -7.64
CA ALA A 119 -6.98 14.11 -8.21
C ALA A 119 -6.42 12.69 -8.21
N ASP A 120 -7.32 11.72 -8.31
CA ASP A 120 -6.97 10.30 -8.46
C ASP A 120 -6.17 10.06 -9.74
N SER A 121 -5.33 9.03 -9.74
CA SER A 121 -4.67 8.59 -10.97
C SER A 121 -5.68 7.98 -11.95
N THR A 122 -5.41 8.12 -13.24
CA THR A 122 -6.28 7.57 -14.29
C THR A 122 -6.50 6.07 -14.08
N GLY A 123 -7.76 5.65 -13.99
CA GLY A 123 -8.14 4.24 -13.86
C GLY A 123 -8.24 3.74 -12.41
N VAL A 124 -8.06 4.61 -11.41
CA VAL A 124 -8.34 4.34 -9.99
C VAL A 124 -9.63 5.06 -9.61
N LEU A 125 -10.55 4.34 -8.96
CA LEU A 125 -11.89 4.83 -8.59
C LEU A 125 -12.18 4.57 -7.10
#